data_AF-A0A954W5H7-F1
#
_entry.id   AF-A0A954W5H7-F1
#
_cell.length_a   1.000
_cell.length_b   1.000
_cell.length_c   1.000
_cell.angle_alpha   90.00
_cell.angle_beta   90.00
_cell.angle_gamma   90.00
#
_symmetry.space_group_name_H-M   'P 1'
#
loop_
_entity.id
_entity.type
_entity.pdbx_description
1 polymer ?
#
loop_
_entity_poly.entity_id
_entity_poly.type
_entity_poly.pdbx_seq_one_letter_code
_entity_poly.pdbx_strand_id
1 'polypeptide(L)' 'MIIVHRLTKAFSRGRSQFVAVDGVSFRVAAGEVYGLLGPNGAGKTTTLRM' A
#
# COMPACT_ATOMS: atom_id res chain seq x y z
N MET A 1 -11.31 -7.89 -10.73
CA MET A 1 -9.88 -7.80 -11.12
C MET A 1 -9.37 -6.45 -10.66
N ILE A 2 -8.30 -6.45 -9.86
CA ILE A 2 -7.64 -5.25 -9.34
C ILE A 2 -6.23 -5.23 -9.88
N ILE A 3 -5.78 -4.09 -10.41
CA ILE A 3 -4.39 -3.87 -10.79
C ILE A 3 -3.91 -2.58 -10.13
N VAL A 4 -2.77 -2.66 -9.45
CA VAL A 4 -2.10 -1.53 -8.83
C VAL A 4 -0.71 -1.39 -9.45
N HIS A 5 -0.39 -0.18 -9.88
CA HIS A 5 0.91 0.15 -10.47
C HIS A 5 1.59 1.24 -9.63
N ARG A 6 2.77 0.91 -9.10
CA ARG A 6 3.68 1.83 -8.39
C ARG A 6 3.00 2.72 -7.35
N LEU A 7 2.06 2.18 -6.58
CA LEU A 7 1.36 2.89 -5.54
C LEU A 7 2.36 3.46 -4.53
N THR A 8 2.29 4.78 -4.34
CA THR A 8 3.11 5.50 -3.36
C THR A 8 2.19 6.35 -2.51
N LYS A 9 2.34 6.26 -1.18
CA LYS A 9 1.64 7.13 -0.23
C LYS A 9 2.63 7.74 0.72
N ALA A 10 2.66 9.07 0.73
CA ALA A 10 3.28 9.85 1.78
C ALA A 10 2.24 10.50 2.69
N PHE A 11 2.61 10.64 3.97
CA PHE A 11 1.91 11.44 4.96
C PHE A 11 2.82 12.59 5.39
N SER A 12 2.25 13.77 5.55
CA SER A 12 2.99 14.96 6.00
C SER A 12 2.50 15.36 7.39
N ARG A 13 3.44 15.66 8.29
CA ARG A 13 3.15 16.20 9.62
C ARG A 13 4.09 17.38 9.89
N GLY A 14 3.56 18.60 9.77
CA GLY A 14 4.35 19.82 9.82
C GLY A 14 5.37 19.86 8.68
N ARG A 15 6.65 20.06 9.02
CA ARG A 15 7.76 20.06 8.04
C ARG A 15 8.28 18.66 7.69
N SER A 16 7.83 17.62 8.38
CA SER A 16 8.29 16.25 8.15
C SER A 16 7.38 15.49 7.20
N GLN A 17 7.98 14.66 6.34
CA GLN A 17 7.29 13.76 5.44
C GLN A 17 7.68 12.31 5.77
N PHE A 18 6.70 11.41 5.71
CA PHE A 18 6.87 9.98 5.90
C PHE A 18 6.23 9.22 4.73
N VAL A 19 7.01 8.39 4.06
CA VAL A 19 6.52 7.52 2.98
C VAL A 19 6.09 6.19 3.60
N ALA A 20 4.78 5.93 3.61
CA ALA A 20 4.19 4.72 4.18
C ALA A 20 4.07 3.56 3.17
N VAL A 21 3.97 3.89 1.89
CA VAL A 21 3.95 2.94 0.78
C VAL A 21 4.82 3.55 -0.31
N ASP A 22 5.74 2.77 -0.89
CA ASP A 22 6.67 3.25 -1.90
C ASP A 22 6.69 2.29 -3.11
N GLY A 23 6.16 2.75 -4.23
CA GLY A 23 6.23 2.04 -5.51
C GLY A 23 5.59 0.63 -5.56
N VAL A 24 4.63 0.30 -4.70
CA VAL A 24 4.05 -1.05 -4.63
C VAL A 24 3.19 -1.35 -5.85
N SER A 25 3.43 -2.51 -6.49
CA SER A 25 2.66 -2.96 -7.66
C SER A 25 2.17 -4.40 -7.43
N PHE A 26 0.89 -4.65 -7.70
CA PHE A 26 0.32 -5.99 -7.60
C PHE A 26 -0.93 -6.12 -8.47
N ARG A 27 -1.38 -7.36 -8.67
CA ARG A 27 -2.59 -7.70 -9.39
C ARG A 27 -3.35 -8.74 -8.60
N VAL A 28 -4.67 -8.59 -8.54
CA VAL A 28 -5.59 -9.56 -7.94
C VAL A 28 -6.63 -9.95 -8.99
N ALA A 29 -6.70 -11.23 -9.32
CA ALA A 29 -7.66 -11.78 -10.26
C ALA A 29 -9.09 -11.74 -9.70
N ALA A 30 -10.09 -11.94 -10.55
CA ALA A 30 -11.47 -12.09 -10.08
C ALA A 30 -11.61 -13.40 -9.30
N GLY A 31 -12.20 -13.33 -8.10
CA GLY A 31 -12.37 -14.49 -7.22
C GLY A 31 -11.12 -14.89 -6.42
N GLU A 32 -10.00 -14.18 -6.58
CA GLU A 32 -8.77 -14.43 -5.81
C GLU A 32 -8.85 -13.81 -4.41
N VAL A 33 -8.40 -14.56 -3.40
CA VAL A 33 -8.18 -14.04 -2.04
C VAL A 33 -6.74 -13.58 -1.92
N TYR A 34 -6.55 -12.30 -1.63
CA TYR A 34 -5.23 -11.68 -1.53
C TYR A 34 -5.01 -11.08 -0.13
N GLY A 35 -3.84 -11.35 0.46
CA GLY A 35 -3.47 -10.88 1.79
C GLY A 35 -2.15 -10.12 1.80
N LEU A 36 -2.06 -9.08 2.63
CA LEU A 36 -0.80 -8.36 2.91
C LEU A 36 -0.26 -8.79 4.28
N LEU A 37 1.00 -9.26 4.31
CA LEU A 37 1.69 -9.68 5.53
C LEU A 37 2.95 -8.84 5.77
N GLY A 38 3.28 -8.60 7.03
CA GLY A 38 4.48 -7.88 7.45
C GLY A 38 4.35 -7.26 8.83
N PRO A 39 5.45 -6.74 9.41
CA PRO A 39 5.45 -6.12 10.74
C PRO A 39 4.53 -4.90 10.89
N ASN A 40 4.30 -4.46 12.11
CA ASN A 40 3.58 -3.21 12.37
C ASN A 40 4.32 -2.02 11.73
N GLY A 41 3.58 -1.12 11.10
CA GLY A 41 4.14 0.03 10.37
C GLY A 41 4.56 -0.26 8.91
N ALA A 42 4.53 -1.51 8.44
CA ALA A 42 4.95 -1.86 7.06
C ALA A 42 4.00 -1.41 5.93
N GLY A 43 3.05 -0.51 6.18
CA GLY A 43 2.17 0.04 5.14
C GLY A 43 0.93 -0.79 4.78
N LYS A 44 0.71 -1.98 5.37
CA LYS A 44 -0.42 -2.89 5.03
C LYS A 44 -1.80 -2.21 5.00
N THR A 45 -2.20 -1.59 6.12
CA THR A 45 -3.50 -0.89 6.22
C THR A 45 -3.56 0.31 5.30
N THR A 46 -2.43 0.97 5.07
CA THR A 46 -2.32 2.08 4.13
C THR A 46 -2.57 1.59 2.71
N THR A 47 -1.96 0.48 2.29
CA THR A 47 -2.15 -0.11 0.96
C THR A 47 -3.59 -0.57 0.72
N LEU A 48 -4.27 -1.15 1.72
CA LEU A 48 -5.66 -1.63 1.59
C LEU A 48 -6.72 -0.51 1.57
N ARG A 49 -6.36 0.73 1.92
CA ARG A 49 -7.28 1.87 2.01
C ARG A 49 -7.12 2.89 0.88
N MET A 50 -6.28 2.61 -0.11
CA MET A 50 -6.15 3.43 -1.32
C MET A 50 -7.15 2.97 -2.36
#